data_AF-A0A1G4IYG0-F1
#
_entry.id   AF-A0A1G4IYG0-F1
#
_cell.length_a   1.000
_cell.length_b   1.000
_cell.length_c   1.000
_cell.angle_alpha   90.00
_cell.angle_beta   90.00
_cell.angle_gamma   90.00
#
_symmetry.space_group_name_H-M   'P 1'
#
loop_
_entity.id
_entity.type
_entity.pdbx_description
1 polymer ?
#
loop_
_entity_poly.entity_id
_entity_poly.type
_entity_poly.pdbx_seq_one_letter_code
_entity_poly.pdbx_strand_id
1 'polypeptide(L)'
;MPPATSKARIDKQKSDLALLQTQNTSLLNKYQTLTGLHKIDKSAEEIMKEHIANLKKYNELRDTGLGLAQMIADEKSCKLSEVFEEMGYEMQDRL
;
A
#
# COMPACT_ATOMS: atom_id res chain seq x y z
N MET A 1 -32.17 12.22 40.16
CA MET A 1 -32.45 11.04 39.31
C MET A 1 -31.57 11.08 38.07
N PRO A 2 -30.65 10.12 37.88
CA PRO A 2 -30.33 9.69 36.51
C PRO A 2 -29.99 8.19 36.39
N PRO A 3 -30.72 7.41 35.56
CA PRO A 3 -30.14 6.17 35.04
C PRO A 3 -30.38 5.90 33.54
N ALA A 4 -31.18 6.72 32.83
CA ALA A 4 -31.64 6.38 31.48
C ALA A 4 -30.55 6.48 30.39
N THR A 5 -29.55 7.35 30.54
CA THR A 5 -28.51 7.60 29.53
C THR A 5 -27.39 6.56 29.51
N SER A 6 -27.02 5.98 30.66
CA SER A 6 -25.92 5.01 30.74
C SER A 6 -26.28 3.66 30.13
N LYS A 7 -27.53 3.19 30.31
CA LYS A 7 -27.97 1.90 29.76
C LYS A 7 -28.08 1.94 28.22
N ALA A 8 -28.69 3.00 27.68
CA ALA A 8 -28.76 3.20 26.22
C ALA A 8 -27.37 3.31 25.57
N ARG A 9 -26.41 3.93 26.27
CA ARG A 9 -25.00 4.00 25.83
C ARG A 9 -24.33 2.63 25.85
N ILE A 10 -24.55 1.83 26.88
CA ILE A 10 -24.02 0.45 26.98
C ILE A 10 -24.60 -0.43 25.85
N ASP A 11 -25.90 -0.33 25.60
CA ASP A 11 -26.56 -1.12 24.57
C ASP A 11 -26.07 -0.74 23.16
N LYS A 12 -25.86 0.57 22.91
CA LYS A 12 -25.21 1.04 21.68
C LYS A 12 -23.79 0.49 21.54
N GLN A 13 -22.97 0.57 22.58
CA GLN A 13 -21.60 0.06 22.57
C GLN A 13 -21.54 -1.45 22.31
N LYS A 14 -22.50 -2.23 22.84
CA LYS A 14 -22.61 -3.67 22.55
C LYS A 14 -22.95 -3.94 21.09
N SER A 15 -23.89 -3.18 20.54
CA SER A 15 -24.25 -3.29 19.11
C SER A 15 -23.06 -2.95 18.21
N ASP A 16 -22.32 -1.88 18.53
CA ASP A 16 -21.13 -1.48 17.79
C ASP A 16 -20.05 -2.56 17.88
N LEU A 17 -19.82 -3.14 19.07
CA LEU A 17 -18.89 -4.25 19.25
C LEU A 17 -19.27 -5.48 18.41
N ALA A 18 -20.54 -5.86 18.38
CA ALA A 18 -21.01 -6.99 17.58
C ALA A 18 -20.81 -6.74 16.07
N LEU A 19 -21.04 -5.51 15.62
CA LEU A 19 -20.79 -5.10 14.24
C LEU A 19 -19.29 -5.18 13.91
N LEU A 20 -18.43 -4.61 14.76
CA LEU A 20 -16.98 -4.63 14.57
C LEU A 20 -16.44 -6.07 14.55
N GLN A 21 -16.94 -6.94 15.43
CA GLN A 21 -16.58 -8.36 15.45
C GLN A 21 -16.93 -9.04 14.13
N THR A 22 -18.15 -8.82 13.62
CA THR A 22 -18.61 -9.39 12.36
C THR A 22 -17.74 -8.93 11.17
N GLN A 23 -17.42 -7.63 11.13
CA GLN A 23 -16.54 -7.07 10.11
C GLN A 23 -15.14 -7.65 10.19
N ASN A 24 -14.60 -7.81 11.40
CA ASN A 24 -13.27 -8.37 11.62
C ASN A 24 -13.20 -9.84 11.15
N THR A 25 -14.21 -10.66 11.47
CA THR A 25 -14.31 -12.03 10.97
C THR A 25 -14.37 -12.07 9.44
N SER A 26 -15.15 -11.20 8.80
CA SER A 26 -15.22 -11.10 7.34
C SER A 26 -13.86 -10.74 6.72
N LEU A 27 -13.15 -9.77 7.31
CA LEU A 27 -11.81 -9.36 6.87
C LEU A 27 -10.80 -10.49 7.05
N LEU A 28 -10.84 -11.20 8.17
CA LEU A 28 -9.94 -12.32 8.44
C LEU A 28 -10.13 -13.46 7.42
N ASN A 29 -11.38 -13.79 7.08
CA ASN A 29 -11.69 -14.80 6.07
C ASN A 29 -11.17 -14.41 4.68
N LYS A 30 -11.35 -13.14 4.28
CA LYS A 30 -10.78 -12.63 3.02
C LYS A 30 -9.26 -12.71 3.00
N TYR A 31 -8.62 -12.29 4.10
CA TYR A 31 -7.18 -12.36 4.25
C TYR A 31 -6.67 -13.81 4.12
N GLN A 32 -7.26 -14.75 4.84
CA GLN A 32 -6.90 -16.18 4.77
C GLN A 32 -7.10 -16.77 3.37
N THR A 33 -8.17 -16.36 2.67
CA THR A 33 -8.44 -16.83 1.30
C THR A 33 -7.36 -16.33 0.34
N LEU A 34 -7.00 -15.06 0.43
CA LEU A 34 -5.97 -14.44 -0.42
C LEU A 34 -4.58 -14.98 -0.10
N THR A 35 -4.20 -15.10 1.17
CA THR A 35 -2.89 -15.65 1.55
C THR A 35 -2.77 -17.11 1.15
N GLY A 36 -3.84 -17.89 1.28
CA GLY A 36 -3.89 -19.28 0.78
C GLY A 36 -3.71 -19.36 -0.74
N LEU A 37 -4.44 -18.52 -1.50
CA LEU A 37 -4.34 -18.46 -2.96
C LEU A 37 -2.92 -18.10 -3.43
N HIS A 38 -2.31 -17.11 -2.78
CA HIS A 38 -0.98 -16.60 -3.14
C HIS A 38 0.18 -17.34 -2.44
N LYS A 39 -0.11 -18.37 -1.64
CA LYS A 39 0.86 -19.12 -0.84
C LYS A 39 1.75 -18.22 0.03
N ILE A 40 1.14 -17.19 0.61
CA ILE A 40 1.84 -16.22 1.46
C ILE A 40 1.77 -16.72 2.90
N ASP A 41 2.91 -17.12 3.45
CA ASP A 41 3.08 -17.51 4.85
C ASP A 41 3.68 -16.36 5.66
N LYS A 42 3.01 -15.20 5.62
CA LYS A 42 3.40 -13.99 6.33
C LYS A 42 2.17 -13.37 6.98
N SER A 43 2.32 -12.83 8.18
CA SER A 43 1.27 -12.09 8.85
C SER A 43 0.89 -10.82 8.08
N ALA A 44 -0.31 -10.30 8.32
CA ALA A 44 -0.79 -9.07 7.67
C ALA A 44 0.14 -7.88 7.96
N GLU A 45 0.73 -7.81 9.15
CA GLU A 45 1.68 -6.77 9.54
C GLU A 45 2.99 -6.88 8.75
N GLU A 46 3.51 -8.10 8.56
CA GLU A 46 4.73 -8.33 7.77
C GLU A 46 4.52 -7.99 6.29
N ILE A 47 3.38 -8.38 5.72
CA ILE A 47 3.02 -8.03 4.34
C ILE A 47 2.95 -6.51 4.17
N MET A 48 2.32 -5.81 5.12
CA MET A 48 2.22 -4.36 5.09
C MET A 48 3.60 -3.69 5.18
N LYS A 49 4.45 -4.14 6.12
CA LYS A 49 5.81 -3.62 6.27
C LYS A 49 6.65 -3.83 5.01
N GLU A 50 6.58 -5.01 4.43
CA GLU A 50 7.28 -5.34 3.19
C GLU A 50 6.79 -4.49 2.02
N HIS A 51 5.47 -4.30 1.89
CA HIS A 51 4.91 -3.45 0.85
C HIS A 51 5.39 -2.00 0.98
N ILE A 52 5.37 -1.43 2.20
CA ILE A 52 5.89 -0.08 2.46
C ILE A 52 7.38 0.01 2.12
N ALA A 53 8.18 -0.98 2.53
CA ALA A 53 9.61 -1.02 2.25
C ALA A 53 9.90 -1.09 0.75
N ASN A 54 9.17 -1.94 0.02
CA ASN A 54 9.31 -2.08 -1.42
C ASN A 54 8.91 -0.81 -2.16
N LEU A 55 7.83 -0.15 -1.75
CA LEU A 55 7.39 1.12 -2.33
C LEU A 55 8.42 2.24 -2.09
N LYS A 56 8.98 2.31 -0.87
CA LYS A 56 10.06 3.26 -0.57
C LYS A 56 11.29 3.00 -1.44
N LYS A 57 11.72 1.75 -1.53
CA LYS A 57 12.87 1.34 -2.36
C LYS A 57 12.64 1.65 -3.84
N TYR A 58 11.44 1.40 -4.34
CA TYR A 58 11.04 1.74 -5.70
C TYR A 58 11.20 3.24 -5.96
N ASN A 59 10.62 4.09 -5.09
CA ASN A 59 10.72 5.54 -5.23
C ASN A 59 12.18 6.01 -5.20
N GLU A 60 12.99 5.52 -4.25
CA GLU A 60 14.40 5.88 -4.15
C GLU A 60 15.19 5.49 -5.41
N LEU A 61 14.96 4.29 -5.96
CA LEU A 61 15.60 3.84 -7.19
C LEU A 61 15.16 4.64 -8.40
N ARG A 62 13.85 4.89 -8.54
CA ARG A 62 13.29 5.68 -9.64
C ARG A 62 13.85 7.10 -9.62
N ASP A 63 13.84 7.76 -8.47
CA ASP A 63 14.30 9.13 -8.33
C ASP A 63 15.82 9.24 -8.59
N THR A 64 16.60 8.26 -8.12
CA THR A 64 18.04 8.18 -8.42
C THR A 64 18.29 7.97 -9.92
N GLY A 65 17.56 7.03 -10.54
CA GLY A 65 17.67 6.74 -11.97
C GLY A 65 17.30 7.95 -12.83
N LEU A 66 16.24 8.67 -12.45
CA LEU A 66 15.84 9.92 -13.12
C LEU A 66 16.91 11.00 -12.98
N GLY A 67 17.51 11.15 -11.81
CA GLY A 67 18.62 12.09 -11.60
C GLY A 67 19.82 11.78 -12.49
N LEU A 68 20.20 10.50 -12.59
CA LEU A 68 21.30 10.07 -13.47
C LEU A 68 20.98 10.29 -14.95
N ALA A 69 19.78 9.94 -15.39
CA ALA A 69 19.34 10.16 -16.76
C ALA A 69 19.28 11.66 -17.12
N GLN A 70 18.89 12.52 -16.18
CA GLN A 70 18.91 13.96 -16.38
C GLN A 70 20.34 14.50 -16.56
N MET A 71 21.30 14.02 -15.76
CA MET A 71 22.72 14.42 -15.93
C MET A 71 23.24 14.05 -17.32
N ILE A 72 22.88 12.87 -17.83
CA ILE A 72 23.25 12.45 -19.19
C ILE A 72 22.59 13.33 -20.25
N ALA A 73 21.31 13.67 -20.07
CA ALA A 73 20.57 14.54 -20.97
C ALA A 73 21.21 15.94 -21.03
N ASP A 74 21.58 16.49 -19.87
CA ASP A 74 22.26 17.78 -19.75
C ASP A 74 23.63 17.77 -20.45
N GLU A 75 24.43 16.71 -20.25
CA GLU A 75 25.73 16.55 -20.91
C GLU A 75 25.59 16.43 -22.44
N LYS A 76 24.58 15.70 -22.92
CA LYS A 76 24.27 15.55 -24.35
C LYS A 76 23.52 16.74 -24.94
N SER A 77 23.10 17.72 -24.13
CA SER A 77 22.22 18.82 -24.54
C SER A 77 20.94 18.34 -25.26
N CYS A 78 20.37 17.23 -24.79
CA CYS A 78 19.14 16.65 -25.32
C CYS A 78 18.06 16.55 -24.24
N LYS A 79 16.86 16.12 -24.61
CA LYS A 79 15.77 15.90 -23.66
C LYS A 79 15.93 14.57 -22.95
N LEU A 80 15.46 14.52 -21.71
CA LEU A 80 15.41 13.30 -20.91
C LEU A 80 14.66 12.15 -21.63
N SER A 81 13.60 12.46 -22.39
CA SER A 81 12.87 11.47 -23.19
C SER A 81 13.74 10.81 -24.26
N GLU A 82 14.65 11.57 -24.89
CA GLU A 82 15.56 11.05 -25.92
C GLU A 82 16.58 10.09 -25.31
N VAL A 83 17.03 10.36 -24.07
CA VAL A 83 17.88 9.44 -23.30
C VAL A 83 17.15 8.13 -23.00
N PHE A 84 15.87 8.20 -22.58
CA PHE A 84 15.08 7.00 -22.33
C PHE A 84 14.79 6.20 -23.59
N GLU A 85 14.50 6.85 -24.71
CA GLU A 85 14.34 6.22 -26.02
C GLU A 85 15.63 5.51 -26.46
N GLU A 86 16.80 6.14 -26.30
CA GLU A 86 18.12 5.54 -26.60
C GLU A 86 18.39 4.31 -25.72
N MET A 87 17.96 4.34 -24.46
CA MET A 87 18.05 3.22 -23.52
C MET A 87 17.01 2.11 -23.77
N GLY A 88 16.06 2.31 -24.69
CA GLY A 88 14.95 1.39 -24.93
C GLY A 88 13.98 1.28 -23.75
N TYR A 89 13.84 2.34 -22.95
CA TYR A 89 12.99 2.39 -21.77
C TYR A 89 11.77 3.28 -21.99
N GLU A 90 10.57 2.77 -21.67
CA GLU A 90 9.35 3.57 -21.68
C GLU A 90 8.97 4.01 -20.26
N MET A 91 8.74 5.32 -20.09
CA MET A 91 8.42 5.97 -18.81
C MET A 91 7.02 5.68 -18.25
N GLN A 92 6.30 4.70 -18.80
CA GLN A 92 4.96 4.36 -18.33
C GLN A 92 5.00 3.33 -17.20
N ASP A 93 4.82 3.83 -15.98
CA ASP A 93 4.42 3.02 -14.84
C ASP A 93 3.00 2.49 -15.11
N ARG A 94 2.89 1.29 -15.70
CA ARG A 94 1.61 0.59 -15.83
C ARG A 94 1.19 0.08 -14.45
N LEU A 95 0.39 0.89 -13.74
CA LEU A 95 -0.33 0.50 -12.53
C LEU A 95 -1.44 -0.52 -12.84
#